data_AF-A0A3D4LHH0-F1
#
_entry.id   AF-A0A3D4LHH0-F1
#
_cell.length_a   1.000
_cell.length_b   1.000
_cell.length_c   1.000
_cell.angle_alpha   90.00
_cell.angle_beta   90.00
_cell.angle_gamma   90.00
#
_symmetry.space_group_name_H-M   'P 1'
#
loop_
_entity.id
_entity.type
_entity.pdbx_description
1 polymer ?
#
loop_
_entity_poly.entity_id
_entity_poly.type
_entity_poly.pdbx_seq_one_letter_code
_entity_poly.pdbx_strand_id
1 'polypeptide(L)'
;MDYLYDGSFEGLMTCIYYHYKKEKAAGIYEISCYQQSIVFQSETVETDISKAKIVSDAINKLISKEAYIYVYYCYLSNDADKENLIMDFLIFAFKYGRKTMNFYTHEKVLPINEIYKKVAREEHRVLGILRFSDIGG
;
A
#
# COMPACT_ATOMS: atom_id res chain seq x y z
N MET A 1 9.65 -10.48 12.30
CA MET A 1 10.67 -10.03 11.34
C MET A 1 10.17 -8.76 10.67
N ASP A 2 10.99 -7.72 10.58
CA ASP A 2 10.70 -6.54 9.76
C ASP A 2 11.25 -6.73 8.35
N TYR A 3 10.48 -6.36 7.34
CA TYR A 3 10.92 -6.41 5.95
C TYR A 3 11.32 -5.03 5.44
N LEU A 4 12.52 -4.93 4.89
CA LEU A 4 13.08 -3.70 4.34
C LEU A 4 13.10 -3.78 2.83
N TYR A 5 12.67 -2.73 2.13
CA TYR A 5 12.62 -2.73 0.66
C TYR A 5 13.16 -1.43 0.06
N ASP A 6 13.24 -1.39 -1.26
CA ASP A 6 13.86 -0.31 -2.06
C ASP A 6 12.97 0.94 -2.26
N GLY A 7 11.79 0.99 -1.63
CA GLY A 7 10.84 2.09 -1.80
C GLY A 7 9.95 1.98 -3.04
N SER A 8 10.09 0.92 -3.86
CA SER A 8 9.23 0.69 -5.04
C SER A 8 7.92 -0.02 -4.70
N PHE A 9 6.86 0.22 -5.48
CA PHE A 9 5.58 -0.44 -5.27
C PHE A 9 5.71 -1.96 -5.43
N GLU A 10 6.50 -2.41 -6.39
CA GLU A 10 6.81 -3.81 -6.63
C GLU A 10 7.60 -4.43 -5.46
N GLY A 11 8.53 -3.69 -4.85
CA GLY A 11 9.22 -4.09 -3.63
C GLY A 11 8.25 -4.30 -2.47
N LEU A 12 7.34 -3.35 -2.23
CA LEU A 12 6.29 -3.48 -1.22
C LEU A 12 5.40 -4.71 -1.48
N MET A 13 4.96 -4.93 -2.71
CA MET A 13 4.18 -6.13 -3.06
C MET A 13 4.98 -7.42 -2.88
N THR A 14 6.30 -7.40 -3.08
CA THR A 14 7.18 -8.53 -2.81
C THR A 14 7.29 -8.83 -1.31
N CYS A 15 7.38 -7.79 -0.46
CA CYS A 15 7.32 -7.96 1.00
C CYS A 15 5.99 -8.59 1.44
N ILE A 16 4.86 -8.14 0.87
CA ILE A 16 3.54 -8.74 1.13
C ILE A 16 3.50 -10.20 0.69
N TYR A 17 4.09 -10.55 -0.46
CA TYR A 17 4.20 -11.94 -0.88
C TYR A 17 4.93 -12.80 0.17
N TYR A 18 6.09 -12.33 0.66
CA TYR A 18 6.85 -13.05 1.68
C TYR A 18 6.12 -13.12 3.03
N HIS A 19 5.32 -12.11 3.40
CA HIS A 19 4.45 -12.18 4.58
C HIS A 19 3.49 -13.39 4.54
N TYR A 20 3.07 -13.81 3.35
CA TYR A 20 2.19 -14.98 3.18
C TYR A 20 2.93 -16.29 2.90
N LYS A 21 4.14 -16.24 2.34
CA LYS A 21 4.85 -17.42 1.80
C LYS A 21 6.10 -17.83 2.55
N LYS A 22 6.69 -16.93 3.34
CA LYS A 22 7.95 -17.15 4.06
C LYS A 22 7.74 -17.00 5.56
N GLU A 23 7.65 -15.76 6.06
CA GLU A 23 7.50 -15.45 7.48
C GLU A 23 6.57 -14.25 7.65
N LYS A 24 5.81 -14.21 8.75
CA LYS A 24 4.94 -13.08 9.04
C LYS A 24 5.78 -11.82 9.34
N ALA A 25 5.63 -10.82 8.48
CA ALA A 25 6.16 -9.49 8.72
C ALA A 25 5.51 -8.87 9.96
N ALA A 26 6.33 -8.30 10.84
CA ALA A 26 5.91 -7.46 11.95
C ALA A 26 5.69 -6.01 11.48
N GLY A 27 6.57 -5.52 10.61
CA GLY A 27 6.38 -4.31 9.82
C GLY A 27 7.08 -4.38 8.46
N ILE A 28 6.75 -3.45 7.58
CA ILE A 28 7.42 -3.21 6.30
C ILE A 28 7.89 -1.76 6.27
N TYR A 29 9.16 -1.54 5.90
CA TYR A 29 9.78 -0.22 5.93
C TYR A 29 10.70 -0.01 4.73
N GLU A 30 10.77 1.23 4.24
CA GLU A 30 11.79 1.58 3.25
C GLU A 30 13.19 1.51 3.88
N ILE A 31 14.15 0.89 3.21
CA ILE A 31 15.50 0.69 3.72
C ILE A 31 16.20 2.02 4.05
N SER A 32 15.91 3.08 3.29
CA SER A 32 16.50 4.41 3.45
C SER A 32 16.02 5.12 4.72
N CYS A 33 14.83 4.76 5.23
CA CYS A 33 14.18 5.39 6.38
C CYS A 33 14.15 4.50 7.63
N TYR A 34 14.61 3.24 7.52
CA TYR A 34 14.50 2.28 8.61
C TYR A 34 15.48 2.58 9.74
N GLN A 35 14.94 2.74 10.94
CA GLN A 35 15.72 2.73 12.17
C GLN A 35 15.71 1.33 12.76
N GLN A 36 16.90 0.81 13.06
CA GLN A 36 17.04 -0.56 13.52
C GLN A 36 16.22 -0.82 14.79
N SER A 37 15.25 -1.72 14.69
CA SER A 37 14.47 -2.19 15.83
C SER A 37 15.35 -2.98 16.79
N ILE A 38 15.21 -2.68 18.09
CA ILE A 38 15.83 -3.49 19.16
C ILE A 38 15.05 -4.80 19.36
N VAL A 39 13.76 -4.81 19.01
CA VAL A 39 12.82 -5.90 19.30
C VAL A 39 12.74 -6.90 18.15
N PHE A 40 12.83 -6.43 16.91
CA PHE A 40 12.64 -7.26 15.72
C PHE A 40 13.92 -7.37 14.90
N GLN A 41 14.21 -8.58 14.44
CA GLN A 41 15.18 -8.78 13.36
C GLN A 41 14.61 -8.19 12.07
N SER A 42 15.49 -7.70 11.19
CA SER A 42 15.12 -7.15 9.88
C SER A 42 15.77 -7.94 8.75
N GLU A 43 15.03 -8.12 7.65
CA GLU A 43 15.51 -8.72 6.40
C GLU A 43 15.26 -7.77 5.23
N THR A 44 16.30 -7.52 4.43
CA THR A 44 16.16 -6.81 3.15
C THR A 44 15.55 -7.73 2.11
N VAL A 45 14.45 -7.29 1.52
CA VAL A 45 13.71 -7.97 0.47
C VAL A 45 14.10 -7.38 -0.88
N GLU A 46 14.69 -8.21 -1.75
CA GLU A 46 14.92 -7.84 -3.14
C GLU A 46 13.60 -7.86 -3.93
N THR A 47 13.36 -6.80 -4.70
CA THR A 47 12.17 -6.64 -5.54
C THR A 47 12.11 -7.74 -6.61
N ASP A 48 10.99 -8.46 -6.65
CA ASP A 48 10.73 -9.50 -7.65
C ASP A 48 9.39 -9.24 -8.33
N ILE A 49 9.46 -8.81 -9.59
CA ILE A 49 8.29 -8.47 -10.41
C ILE A 49 7.30 -9.63 -10.53
N SER A 50 7.77 -10.87 -10.56
CA SER A 50 6.88 -12.04 -10.66
C SER A 50 6.08 -12.24 -9.37
N LYS A 51 6.72 -12.04 -8.20
CA LYS A 51 6.07 -12.14 -6.89
C LYS A 51 5.13 -10.96 -6.65
N ALA A 52 5.57 -9.76 -6.99
CA ALA A 52 4.75 -8.54 -6.94
C ALA A 52 3.48 -8.72 -7.77
N LYS A 53 3.60 -9.22 -9.00
CA LYS A 53 2.46 -9.49 -9.88
C LYS A 53 1.47 -10.48 -9.27
N ILE A 54 1.92 -11.54 -8.61
CA ILE A 54 1.04 -12.50 -7.93
C ILE A 54 0.16 -11.79 -6.90
N VAL A 55 0.75 -10.90 -6.09
CA VAL A 55 0.00 -10.14 -5.07
C VAL A 55 -0.98 -9.18 -5.74
N SER A 56 -0.52 -8.40 -6.72
CA SER A 56 -1.38 -7.46 -7.47
C SER A 56 -2.58 -8.16 -8.14
N ASP A 57 -2.34 -9.29 -8.80
CA ASP A 57 -3.40 -10.08 -9.43
C ASP A 57 -4.35 -10.69 -8.38
N ALA A 58 -3.83 -11.12 -7.22
CA ALA A 58 -4.63 -11.62 -6.12
C ALA A 58 -5.54 -10.55 -5.51
N ILE A 59 -5.04 -9.32 -5.31
CA ILE A 59 -5.86 -8.20 -4.82
C ILE A 59 -7.05 -7.96 -5.76
N ASN A 60 -6.75 -7.83 -7.05
CA ASN A 60 -7.77 -7.58 -8.07
C ASN A 60 -8.82 -8.70 -8.15
N LYS A 61 -8.39 -9.96 -8.05
CA LYS A 61 -9.26 -11.14 -8.21
C LYS A 61 -10.09 -11.46 -6.97
N LEU A 62 -9.48 -11.37 -5.79
CA LEU A 62 -10.05 -11.85 -4.52
C LEU A 62 -10.77 -10.75 -3.74
N ILE A 63 -10.31 -9.51 -3.87
CA ILE A 63 -10.87 -8.34 -3.16
C ILE A 63 -11.67 -7.50 -4.14
N SER A 64 -11.01 -6.65 -4.92
CA SER A 64 -11.61 -5.84 -5.99
C SER A 64 -10.54 -5.02 -6.72
N LYS A 65 -10.87 -4.50 -7.91
CA LYS A 65 -10.06 -3.48 -8.59
C LYS A 65 -9.99 -2.17 -7.78
N GLU A 66 -11.08 -1.83 -7.10
CA GLU A 66 -11.14 -0.65 -6.24
C GLU A 66 -10.12 -0.73 -5.10
N ALA A 67 -10.03 -1.87 -4.41
CA ALA A 67 -9.05 -2.08 -3.35
C ALA A 67 -7.61 -1.93 -3.85
N TYR A 68 -7.32 -2.42 -5.06
CA TYR A 68 -6.01 -2.24 -5.68
C TYR A 68 -5.67 -0.76 -5.92
N ILE A 69 -6.64 0.02 -6.40
CA ILE A 69 -6.48 1.48 -6.58
C ILE A 69 -6.22 2.16 -5.24
N TYR A 70 -6.96 1.80 -4.19
CA TYR A 70 -6.81 2.42 -2.87
C TYR A 70 -5.43 2.13 -2.27
N VAL A 71 -4.95 0.88 -2.41
CA VAL A 71 -3.59 0.48 -2.03
C VAL A 71 -2.55 1.30 -2.78
N TYR A 72 -2.70 1.46 -4.10
CA TYR A 72 -1.76 2.22 -4.90
C TYR A 72 -1.73 3.71 -4.52
N TYR A 73 -2.90 4.34 -4.35
CA TYR A 73 -2.97 5.74 -3.90
C TYR A 73 -2.45 5.94 -2.48
N CYS A 74 -2.64 4.95 -1.60
CA CYS A 74 -2.04 4.97 -0.27
C CYS A 74 -0.51 4.93 -0.35
N TYR A 75 0.05 4.10 -1.23
CA TYR A 75 1.50 4.03 -1.46
C TYR A 75 2.07 5.34 -2.02
N LEU A 76 1.34 6.01 -2.91
CA LEU A 76 1.74 7.31 -3.46
C LEU A 76 1.60 8.46 -2.45
N SER A 77 0.94 8.24 -1.31
CA SER A 77 0.81 9.26 -0.28
C SER A 77 2.13 9.56 0.41
N ASN A 78 2.19 10.71 1.06
CA ASN A 78 3.30 11.11 1.94
C ASN A 78 3.06 10.68 3.41
N ASP A 79 2.18 9.70 3.64
CA ASP A 79 1.97 9.14 4.97
C ASP A 79 3.18 8.31 5.38
N ALA A 80 3.71 8.56 6.57
CA ALA A 80 4.94 7.93 7.06
C ALA A 80 4.77 6.45 7.40
N ASP A 81 3.53 5.96 7.56
CA ASP A 81 3.22 4.57 7.91
C ASP A 81 2.44 3.83 6.80
N LYS A 82 2.46 4.38 5.58
CA LYS A 82 1.68 3.87 4.44
C LYS A 82 1.91 2.38 4.16
N GLU A 83 3.13 1.87 4.32
CA GLU A 83 3.46 0.46 4.10
C GLU A 83 2.69 -0.45 5.07
N ASN A 84 2.69 -0.10 6.36
CA ASN A 84 2.02 -0.89 7.39
C ASN A 84 0.51 -0.74 7.31
N LEU A 85 0.00 0.46 6.97
CA LEU A 85 -1.43 0.66 6.68
C LEU A 85 -1.90 -0.21 5.51
N ILE A 86 -1.11 -0.30 4.44
CA ILE A 86 -1.38 -1.18 3.30
C ILE A 86 -1.33 -2.65 3.73
N MET A 87 -0.30 -3.05 4.48
CA MET A 87 -0.16 -4.43 4.97
C MET A 87 -1.37 -4.85 5.81
N ASP A 88 -1.76 -4.02 6.78
CA ASP A 88 -2.89 -4.24 7.66
C ASP A 88 -4.21 -4.33 6.90
N PHE A 89 -4.43 -3.41 5.97
CA PHE A 89 -5.58 -3.44 5.08
C PHE A 89 -5.61 -4.74 4.29
N LEU A 90 -4.49 -5.16 3.69
CA LEU A 90 -4.43 -6.37 2.87
C LEU A 90 -4.62 -7.64 3.69
N ILE A 91 -4.07 -7.72 4.91
CA ILE A 91 -4.31 -8.84 5.84
C ILE A 91 -5.80 -8.97 6.15
N PHE A 92 -6.45 -7.86 6.47
CA PHE A 92 -7.89 -7.83 6.66
C PHE A 92 -8.64 -8.20 5.37
N ALA A 93 -8.23 -7.62 4.24
CA ALA A 93 -8.94 -7.73 2.98
C ALA A 93 -8.89 -9.15 2.40
N PHE A 94 -7.75 -9.84 2.49
CA PHE A 94 -7.64 -11.23 2.05
C PHE A 94 -8.47 -12.18 2.92
N LYS A 95 -8.77 -11.83 4.17
CA LYS A 95 -9.65 -12.61 5.04
C LYS A 95 -11.13 -12.46 4.66
N TYR A 96 -11.58 -11.25 4.33
CA TYR A 96 -13.01 -10.95 4.08
C TYR A 96 -13.37 -10.85 2.59
N GLY A 97 -12.37 -10.85 1.70
CA GLY A 97 -12.52 -10.80 0.26
C GLY A 97 -13.32 -9.59 -0.22
N ARG A 98 -14.27 -9.82 -1.12
CA ARG A 98 -15.09 -8.77 -1.74
C ARG A 98 -15.91 -7.92 -0.77
N LYS A 99 -16.19 -8.42 0.44
CA LYS A 99 -16.95 -7.66 1.45
C LYS A 99 -16.13 -6.56 2.10
N THR A 100 -14.80 -6.59 1.96
CA THR A 100 -13.88 -5.67 2.63
C THR A 100 -14.25 -4.21 2.44
N MET A 101 -14.60 -3.82 1.21
CA MET A 101 -14.92 -2.43 0.89
C MET A 101 -16.21 -1.92 1.56
N ASN A 102 -17.04 -2.80 2.12
CA ASN A 102 -18.25 -2.40 2.85
C ASN A 102 -17.96 -2.04 4.32
N PHE A 103 -16.78 -2.37 4.84
CA PHE A 103 -16.40 -2.10 6.22
C PHE A 103 -15.81 -0.68 6.38
N TYR A 104 -16.54 0.33 5.92
CA TYR A 104 -16.04 1.71 5.78
C TYR A 104 -15.46 2.33 7.07
N THR A 105 -15.97 1.94 8.23
CA THR A 105 -15.56 2.46 9.54
C THR A 105 -14.63 1.52 10.30
N HIS A 106 -14.26 0.38 9.72
CA HIS A 106 -13.38 -0.59 10.38
C HIS A 106 -11.95 -0.02 10.46
N GLU A 107 -11.28 -0.21 11.59
CA GLU A 107 -9.96 0.38 11.87
C GLU A 107 -8.89 0.03 10.82
N LYS A 108 -8.99 -1.14 10.17
CA LYS A 108 -8.07 -1.59 9.11
C LYS A 108 -8.46 -1.14 7.69
N VAL A 109 -9.59 -0.45 7.54
CA VAL A 109 -10.15 -0.02 6.23
C VAL A 109 -10.31 1.50 6.17
N LEU A 110 -10.71 2.13 7.28
CA LEU A 110 -10.89 3.57 7.35
C LEU A 110 -9.63 4.37 6.95
N PRO A 111 -8.41 4.04 7.43
CA PRO A 111 -7.21 4.82 7.09
C PRO A 111 -6.94 4.86 5.59
N ILE A 112 -7.02 3.72 4.91
CA ILE A 112 -6.76 3.64 3.46
C ILE A 112 -7.80 4.46 2.67
N ASN A 113 -9.06 4.45 3.11
CA ASN A 113 -10.13 5.22 2.50
C ASN A 113 -9.92 6.73 2.68
N GLU A 114 -9.46 7.16 3.85
CA GLU A 114 -9.18 8.57 4.12
C GLU A 114 -7.99 9.09 3.33
N ILE A 115 -6.91 8.30 3.25
CA ILE A 115 -5.74 8.65 2.44
C ILE A 115 -6.13 8.73 0.97
N TYR A 116 -6.84 7.72 0.44
CA TYR A 116 -7.34 7.75 -0.94
C TYR A 116 -8.13 9.03 -1.23
N LYS A 117 -9.09 9.40 -0.37
CA LYS A 117 -9.88 10.63 -0.53
C LYS A 117 -9.02 11.90 -0.50
N LYS A 118 -7.94 11.94 0.29
CA LYS A 118 -7.02 13.09 0.33
C LYS A 118 -6.23 13.17 -0.97
N VAL A 119 -5.53 12.09 -1.33
CA VAL A 119 -4.65 12.04 -2.52
C VAL A 119 -5.44 12.25 -3.82
N ALA A 120 -6.61 11.61 -3.98
CA ALA A 120 -7.44 11.80 -5.17
C ALA A 120 -7.95 13.25 -5.32
N ARG A 121 -8.25 13.93 -4.22
CA ARG A 121 -8.62 15.35 -4.25
C ARG A 121 -7.44 16.24 -4.64
N GLU A 122 -6.24 15.91 -4.21
CA GLU A 122 -5.02 16.64 -4.59
C GLU A 122 -4.72 16.48 -6.08
N GLU A 123 -4.81 15.27 -6.62
CA GLU A 123 -4.69 15.00 -8.06
C GLU A 123 -5.67 15.85 -8.86
N HIS A 124 -6.95 15.82 -8.49
CA HIS A 124 -7.96 16.66 -9.14
C HIS A 124 -7.69 18.16 -9.01
N ARG A 125 -7.18 18.62 -7.85
CA ARG A 125 -6.83 20.03 -7.63
C ARG A 125 -5.67 20.45 -8.53
N VAL A 126 -4.61 19.64 -8.60
CA VAL A 126 -3.43 19.91 -9.45
C VAL A 126 -3.83 19.91 -10.92
N LEU A 127 -4.60 18.92 -11.37
CA LEU A 127 -5.13 18.88 -12.74
C LEU A 127 -6.04 20.08 -13.06
N GLY A 128 -6.84 20.53 -12.09
CA GLY A 128 -7.66 21.73 -12.22
C GLY A 128 -6.81 22.98 -12.44
N ILE A 129 -5.78 23.19 -11.62
CA ILE A 129 -4.87 24.35 -11.74
C ILE A 129 -4.20 24.39 -13.12
N LEU A 130 -3.65 23.26 -13.59
CA LEU A 130 -3.01 23.19 -14.92
C LEU A 130 -3.97 23.57 -16.05
N ARG A 131 -5.22 23.11 -16.00
CA ARG A 131 -6.25 23.49 -16.99
C ARG A 131 -6.57 24.98 -17.00
N PHE A 132 -6.49 25.65 -15.85
CA PHE A 132 -6.70 27.11 -15.80
C PHE A 132 -5.46 27.90 -16.26
N SER A 133 -4.26 27.36 -16.07
CA SER A 133 -3.03 27.96 -16.58
C SER A 133 -2.95 27.97 -18.11
N ASP A 134 -3.54 26.97 -18.79
CA ASP A 134 -3.58 26.90 -20.26
C ASP A 134 -4.64 27.83 -20.91
N ILE A 135 -5.57 28.40 -20.13
CA ILE A 135 -6.61 29.33 -20.63
C ILE A 135 -6.14 30.80 -20.54
N GLY A 136 -4.91 31.04 -20.08
CA GLY A 136 -4.34 32.37 -19.85
C GLY A 136 -3.14 32.75 -20.73
N GLY A 137 -3.05 32.23 -21.97
CA GLY A 137 -2.00 32.56 -22.95
C GLY A 137 -2.57 32.91 -24.32
#